data_AF-A0A7D9DSP5-F1
#
_entry.id   AF-A0A7D9DSP5-F1
#
_cell.length_a   1.000
_cell.length_b   1.000
_cell.length_c   1.000
_cell.angle_alpha   90.00
_cell.angle_beta   90.00
_cell.angle_gamma   90.00
#
_symmetry.space_group_name_H-M   'P 1'
#
loop_
_entity.id
_entity.type
_entity.pdbx_description
1 polymer ?
#
loop_
_entity_poly.entity_id
_entity_poly.type
_entity_poly.pdbx_seq_one_letter_code
_entity_poly.pdbx_strand_id
1 'polypeptide(L)'
;MYFKSSNSFKNYSVEMFTWIAQIKSLCCEEMAHRLKWGRFMNWNGGEGENIACDMAQEICNRVSKDVVSGMEANKTPKAMMKASKAAAGVDQIVKRVNEVSNIKPASQLHTHKETSNEKVMMFPDLRKLQPYSTQRKADIIIILKKLLCHQHHQLI
;
A
#
# COMPACT_ATOMS: atom_id res chain seq x y z
N MET A 1 -13.77 21.08 8.65
CA MET A 1 -12.92 20.31 7.72
C MET A 1 -11.48 20.77 7.91
N TYR A 2 -10.55 19.83 8.08
CA TYR A 2 -9.14 20.08 8.37
C TYR A 2 -8.30 19.65 7.16
N PHE A 3 -7.51 20.57 6.59
CA PHE A 3 -6.59 20.27 5.49
C PHE A 3 -5.20 19.97 6.06
N LYS A 4 -4.76 18.71 5.94
CA LYS A 4 -3.41 18.31 6.34
C LYS A 4 -2.45 18.57 5.19
N SER A 5 -1.61 19.60 5.32
CA SER A 5 -0.50 19.84 4.39
C SER A 5 0.65 18.89 4.73
N SER A 6 0.81 17.82 3.94
CA SER A 6 2.05 17.03 3.94
C SER A 6 2.63 16.99 2.53
N ASN A 7 3.95 16.80 2.44
CA ASN A 7 4.70 16.95 1.19
C ASN A 7 4.25 16.01 0.04
N SER A 8 3.48 14.95 0.35
CA SER A 8 3.04 13.91 -0.59
C SER A 8 1.63 14.10 -1.17
N PHE A 9 0.79 14.99 -0.63
CA PHE A 9 -0.64 15.09 -1.00
C PHE A 9 -1.03 16.42 -1.68
N LYS A 10 -0.08 17.10 -2.32
CA LYS A 10 -0.29 18.47 -2.81
C LYS A 10 -1.40 18.58 -3.86
N ASN A 11 -1.41 17.69 -4.87
CA ASN A 11 -2.34 17.80 -6.01
C ASN A 11 -3.79 17.57 -5.60
N TYR A 12 -4.08 16.45 -4.92
CA TYR A 12 -5.44 16.16 -4.44
C TYR A 12 -5.95 17.21 -3.45
N SER A 13 -5.08 17.73 -2.58
CA SER A 13 -5.48 18.78 -1.63
C SER A 13 -5.88 20.07 -2.36
N VAL A 14 -5.11 20.45 -3.38
CA VAL A 14 -5.40 21.62 -4.22
C VAL A 14 -6.69 21.43 -5.03
N GLU A 15 -6.92 20.25 -5.60
CA GLU A 15 -8.15 19.93 -6.31
C GLU A 15 -9.38 19.96 -5.39
N MET A 16 -9.28 19.39 -4.19
CA MET A 16 -10.35 19.44 -3.20
C MET A 16 -10.64 20.88 -2.74
N PHE A 17 -9.59 21.68 -2.51
CA PHE A 17 -9.74 23.08 -2.16
C PHE A 17 -10.44 23.86 -3.28
N THR A 18 -9.98 23.70 -4.52
CA THR A 18 -10.55 24.36 -5.71
C THR A 18 -12.02 24.01 -5.86
N TRP A 19 -12.39 22.73 -5.68
CA TRP A 19 -13.78 22.32 -5.74
C TRP A 19 -14.65 22.95 -4.65
N ILE A 20 -14.18 23.00 -3.40
CA ILE A 20 -14.93 23.65 -2.31
C ILE A 20 -15.11 25.14 -2.60
N ALA A 21 -14.05 25.81 -3.08
CA ALA A 21 -14.10 27.22 -3.44
C ALA A 21 -15.14 27.46 -4.54
N GLN A 22 -15.12 26.66 -5.61
CA GLN A 22 -16.09 26.73 -6.71
C GLN A 22 -17.53 26.49 -6.26
N ILE A 23 -17.78 25.50 -5.40
CA ILE A 23 -19.13 25.26 -4.88
C ILE A 23 -19.62 26.46 -4.07
N LYS A 24 -18.77 27.01 -3.21
CA LYS A 24 -19.16 28.15 -2.37
C LYS A 24 -19.32 29.44 -3.15
N SER A 25 -18.59 29.64 -4.24
CA SER A 25 -18.63 30.88 -5.01
C SER A 25 -19.65 30.87 -6.15
N LEU A 26 -19.93 29.70 -6.76
CA LEU A 26 -20.73 29.62 -7.98
C LEU A 26 -22.11 28.98 -7.80
N CYS A 27 -22.35 28.21 -6.73
CA CYS A 27 -23.58 27.43 -6.58
C CYS A 27 -24.56 28.09 -5.60
N CYS A 28 -25.86 28.05 -5.92
CA CYS A 28 -26.90 28.29 -4.91
C CYS A 28 -26.91 27.16 -3.87
N GLU A 29 -27.52 27.40 -2.70
CA GLU A 29 -27.54 26.42 -1.60
C GLU A 29 -28.07 25.06 -2.02
N GLU A 30 -29.13 25.03 -2.82
CA GLU A 30 -29.73 23.80 -3.34
C GLU A 30 -28.74 23.02 -4.23
N MET A 31 -28.08 23.71 -5.16
CA MET A 31 -27.09 23.10 -6.05
C MET A 31 -25.87 22.62 -5.28
N ALA A 32 -25.40 23.41 -4.30
CA ALA A 32 -24.30 23.03 -3.43
C ALA A 32 -24.62 21.77 -2.63
N HIS A 33 -25.87 21.65 -2.13
CA HIS A 33 -26.34 20.44 -1.44
C HIS A 33 -26.33 19.23 -2.37
N ARG A 34 -26.87 19.36 -3.59
CA ARG A 34 -26.87 18.28 -4.60
C ARG A 34 -25.44 17.85 -4.96
N LEU A 35 -24.53 18.80 -5.20
CA LEU A 35 -23.14 18.50 -5.53
C LEU A 35 -22.37 17.86 -4.38
N LYS A 36 -22.66 18.27 -3.13
CA LYS A 36 -22.06 17.66 -1.94
C LYS A 36 -22.42 16.17 -1.85
N TRP A 37 -23.69 15.83 -2.05
CA TRP A 37 -24.14 14.43 -1.97
C TRP A 37 -23.87 13.63 -3.24
N GLY A 38 -23.82 14.27 -4.41
CA GLY A 38 -23.47 13.63 -5.68
C GLY A 38 -22.02 13.12 -5.76
N ARG A 39 -21.18 13.45 -4.77
CA ARG A 39 -19.84 12.85 -4.60
C ARG A 39 -19.86 11.46 -3.98
N PHE A 40 -21.01 11.01 -3.52
CA PHE A 40 -21.17 9.71 -2.92
C PHE A 40 -22.16 8.88 -3.74
N MET A 41 -21.95 7.58 -3.72
CA MET A 41 -22.85 6.59 -4.30
C MET A 41 -23.12 5.50 -3.29
N ASN A 42 -24.31 4.90 -3.38
CA ASN A 42 -24.71 3.81 -2.51
C ASN A 42 -24.92 2.56 -3.37
N TRP A 43 -23.91 1.68 -3.43
CA TRP A 43 -23.95 0.48 -4.27
C TRP A 43 -24.93 -0.56 -3.70
N ASN A 44 -24.86 -0.79 -2.40
CA ASN A 44 -25.57 -1.88 -1.73
C ASN A 44 -26.93 -1.44 -1.14
N GLY A 45 -27.22 -0.15 -1.15
CA GLY A 45 -28.35 0.42 -0.41
C GLY A 45 -28.06 0.50 1.09
N GLY A 46 -28.95 1.19 1.82
CA GLY A 46 -28.87 1.31 3.27
C GLY A 46 -28.36 2.66 3.77
N GLU A 47 -28.74 3.00 4.99
CA GLU A 47 -28.31 4.24 5.66
C GLU A 47 -26.85 4.11 6.10
N GLY A 48 -26.03 5.13 5.81
CA GLY A 48 -24.60 5.15 6.16
C GLY A 48 -23.67 4.41 5.18
N GLU A 49 -24.20 3.59 4.27
CA GLU A 49 -23.43 2.77 3.31
C GLU A 49 -22.98 3.56 2.05
N ASN A 50 -22.72 4.86 2.22
CA ASN A 50 -22.30 5.74 1.13
C ASN A 50 -20.80 5.63 0.88
N ILE A 51 -20.42 5.29 -0.35
CA ILE A 51 -19.04 5.21 -0.80
C ILE A 51 -18.72 6.47 -1.60
N ALA A 52 -17.56 7.08 -1.37
CA ALA A 52 -17.09 8.18 -2.20
C ALA A 52 -16.92 7.69 -3.66
N CYS A 53 -17.42 8.46 -4.64
CA CYS A 53 -17.37 8.06 -6.04
C CYS A 53 -15.95 7.74 -6.54
N ASP A 54 -14.93 8.46 -6.04
CA ASP A 54 -13.53 8.18 -6.34
C ASP A 54 -13.10 6.79 -5.87
N MET A 55 -13.45 6.42 -4.63
CA MET A 55 -13.19 5.10 -4.08
C MET A 55 -13.93 4.00 -4.86
N ALA A 56 -15.17 4.27 -5.25
CA ALA A 56 -15.92 3.33 -6.09
C ALA A 56 -15.26 3.12 -7.46
N GLN A 57 -14.78 4.20 -8.07
CA GLN A 57 -14.03 4.12 -9.32
C GLN A 57 -12.71 3.37 -9.13
N GLU A 58 -12.03 3.54 -7.99
CA GLU A 58 -10.84 2.77 -7.65
C GLU A 58 -11.15 1.27 -7.56
N ILE A 59 -12.26 0.89 -6.94
CA ILE A 59 -12.74 -0.51 -6.86
C ILE A 59 -12.98 -1.06 -8.27
N CYS A 60 -13.72 -0.34 -9.12
CA CYS A 60 -13.96 -0.75 -10.51
C CYS A 60 -12.68 -0.89 -11.34
N ASN A 61 -11.73 0.03 -11.14
CA ASN A 61 -10.42 0.00 -11.77
C ASN A 61 -9.61 -1.21 -11.31
N ARG A 62 -9.64 -1.54 -10.02
CA ARG A 62 -8.97 -2.72 -9.46
C ARG A 62 -9.51 -4.00 -10.09
N VAL A 63 -10.82 -4.19 -10.07
CA VAL A 63 -11.49 -5.36 -10.67
C VAL A 63 -11.12 -5.51 -12.16
N SER A 64 -11.13 -4.41 -12.91
CA SER A 64 -10.74 -4.43 -14.32
C SER A 64 -9.26 -4.79 -14.53
N LYS A 65 -8.37 -4.26 -13.70
CA LYS A 65 -6.93 -4.55 -13.74
C LYS A 65 -6.66 -6.00 -13.41
N ASP A 66 -7.36 -6.57 -12.42
CA ASP A 66 -7.18 -7.97 -12.01
C ASP A 66 -7.51 -8.91 -13.17
N VAL A 67 -8.66 -8.71 -13.82
CA VAL A 67 -9.05 -9.50 -15.01
C VAL A 67 -8.04 -9.35 -16.15
N VAL A 68 -7.58 -8.13 -16.45
CA VAL A 68 -6.59 -7.89 -17.51
C VAL A 68 -5.22 -8.49 -17.15
N SER A 69 -4.85 -8.48 -15.88
CA SER A 69 -3.59 -9.07 -15.40
C SER A 69 -3.56 -10.58 -15.64
N GLY A 70 -4.69 -11.27 -15.41
CA GLY A 70 -4.86 -12.71 -15.62
C GLY A 70 -4.89 -13.13 -17.10
N MET A 71 -4.94 -12.18 -18.05
CA MET A 71 -4.84 -12.49 -19.49
C MET A 71 -3.41 -12.82 -19.94
N GLU A 72 -2.40 -12.61 -19.08
CA GLU A 72 -0.98 -12.88 -19.36
C GLU A 72 -0.50 -12.29 -20.69
N ALA A 73 -0.04 -13.12 -21.64
CA ALA A 73 0.47 -12.69 -22.94
C ALA A 73 -0.64 -12.26 -23.94
N ASN A 74 -1.91 -12.57 -23.67
CA ASN A 74 -3.04 -12.31 -24.58
C ASN A 74 -3.60 -10.87 -24.46
N LYS A 75 -2.74 -9.87 -24.33
CA LYS A 75 -3.11 -8.46 -24.09
C LYS A 75 -3.20 -7.66 -25.39
N THR A 76 -4.10 -8.07 -26.28
CA THR A 76 -4.45 -7.21 -27.43
C THR A 76 -5.47 -6.14 -26.99
N PRO A 77 -5.49 -4.94 -27.60
CA PRO A 77 -6.45 -3.89 -27.21
C PRO A 77 -7.91 -4.34 -27.26
N LYS A 78 -8.27 -5.15 -28.26
CA LYS A 78 -9.61 -5.72 -28.41
C LYS A 78 -9.93 -6.71 -27.29
N ALA A 79 -8.98 -7.59 -26.94
CA ALA A 79 -9.16 -8.56 -25.88
C ALA A 79 -9.25 -7.88 -24.50
N MET A 80 -8.41 -6.88 -24.23
CA MET A 80 -8.45 -6.10 -22.98
C MET A 80 -9.79 -5.38 -22.83
N MET A 81 -10.28 -4.68 -23.86
CA MET A 81 -11.59 -4.02 -23.80
C MET A 81 -12.72 -5.02 -23.53
N LYS A 82 -12.69 -6.19 -24.20
CA LYS A 82 -13.70 -7.24 -23.98
C LYS A 82 -13.64 -7.77 -22.55
N ALA A 83 -12.44 -8.02 -22.03
CA ALA A 83 -12.21 -8.49 -20.67
C ALA A 83 -12.66 -7.46 -19.61
N SER A 84 -12.30 -6.18 -19.77
CA SER A 84 -12.74 -5.09 -18.88
C SER A 84 -14.27 -4.96 -18.85
N LYS A 85 -14.95 -5.08 -20.01
CA LYS A 85 -16.43 -5.03 -20.06
C LYS A 85 -17.07 -6.20 -19.32
N ALA A 86 -16.45 -7.38 -19.35
CA ALA A 86 -16.94 -8.56 -18.63
C ALA A 86 -16.56 -8.56 -17.13
N ALA A 87 -15.64 -7.68 -16.70
CA ALA A 87 -15.01 -7.76 -15.39
C ALA A 87 -16.01 -7.69 -14.23
N ALA A 88 -17.06 -6.86 -14.33
CA ALA A 88 -18.10 -6.79 -13.31
C ALA A 88 -18.87 -8.11 -13.14
N GLY A 89 -19.17 -8.81 -14.24
CA GLY A 89 -19.82 -10.12 -14.19
C GLY A 89 -18.91 -11.21 -13.62
N VAL A 90 -17.62 -11.18 -13.99
CA VAL A 90 -16.61 -12.09 -13.43
C VAL A 90 -16.48 -11.91 -11.92
N ASP A 91 -16.41 -10.66 -11.43
CA ASP A 91 -16.35 -10.36 -10.00
C ASP A 91 -17.56 -10.89 -9.23
N GLN A 92 -18.77 -10.74 -9.77
CA GLN A 92 -19.99 -11.30 -9.16
C GLN A 92 -19.94 -12.83 -9.08
N ILE A 93 -19.49 -13.50 -10.13
CA ILE A 93 -19.36 -14.96 -10.15
C ILE A 93 -18.34 -15.41 -9.10
N VAL A 94 -17.17 -14.76 -9.05
CA VAL A 94 -16.11 -15.08 -8.08
C VAL A 94 -16.62 -14.90 -6.64
N LYS A 95 -17.30 -13.79 -6.34
CA LYS A 95 -17.92 -13.56 -5.03
C LYS A 95 -18.89 -14.68 -4.67
N ARG A 96 -19.79 -15.04 -5.58
CA ARG A 96 -20.79 -16.09 -5.35
C ARG A 96 -20.16 -17.46 -5.14
N VAL A 97 -19.12 -17.79 -5.91
CA VAL A 97 -18.39 -19.05 -5.76
C VAL A 97 -17.69 -19.11 -4.40
N ASN A 98 -17.06 -18.02 -3.96
CA ASN A 98 -16.40 -17.95 -2.66
C ASN A 98 -17.40 -18.09 -1.50
N GLU A 99 -18.56 -17.44 -1.59
CA GLU A 99 -19.66 -17.56 -0.62
C GLU A 99 -20.14 -19.02 -0.47
N VAL A 100 -20.42 -19.68 -1.59
CA VAL A 100 -20.92 -21.07 -1.58
C VAL A 100 -19.85 -22.06 -1.14
N SER A 101 -18.60 -21.82 -1.53
CA SER A 101 -17.48 -22.73 -1.23
C SER A 101 -16.93 -22.56 0.18
N ASN A 102 -17.42 -21.57 0.94
CA ASN A 102 -16.90 -21.16 2.26
C ASN A 102 -15.36 -20.97 2.27
N ILE A 103 -14.80 -20.61 1.12
CA ILE A 103 -13.37 -20.34 0.97
C ILE A 103 -13.17 -18.94 1.53
N LYS A 104 -12.51 -18.86 2.69
CA LYS A 104 -12.15 -17.56 3.25
C LYS A 104 -11.21 -16.85 2.27
N PRO A 105 -11.47 -15.57 1.94
CA PRO A 105 -10.53 -14.81 1.13
C PRO A 105 -9.16 -14.80 1.83
N ALA A 106 -8.09 -14.95 1.07
CA ALA A 106 -6.74 -14.81 1.60
C ALA A 106 -6.63 -13.43 2.26
N SER A 107 -6.44 -13.40 3.58
CA SER A 107 -6.32 -12.17 4.34
C SER A 107 -5.01 -11.49 3.98
N GLN A 108 -5.01 -10.61 2.97
CA GLN A 108 -3.87 -9.74 2.72
C GLN A 108 -3.96 -8.55 3.65
N LEU A 109 -3.52 -8.78 4.89
CA LEU A 109 -3.28 -7.73 5.86
C LEU A 109 -1.79 -7.38 5.83
N HIS A 110 -1.44 -6.37 5.04
CA HIS A 110 -0.35 -5.48 5.44
C HIS A 110 -0.98 -4.23 6.05
N THR A 111 -1.67 -4.40 7.18
CA THR A 111 -1.84 -3.30 8.14
C THR A 111 -0.43 -2.98 8.60
N HIS A 112 0.16 -1.94 8.02
CA HIS A 112 1.40 -1.28 8.40
C HIS A 112 2.38 -2.18 9.16
N LYS A 113 3.36 -2.78 8.47
CA LYS A 113 4.46 -3.52 9.12
C LYS A 113 5.25 -2.56 10.01
N GLU A 114 4.78 -2.32 11.23
CA GLU A 114 5.55 -1.67 12.29
C GLU A 114 6.68 -2.62 12.65
N THR A 115 7.77 -2.45 11.91
CA THR A 115 8.97 -3.28 11.97
C THR A 115 9.70 -3.11 13.32
N SER A 116 9.26 -2.19 14.18
CA SER A 116 9.84 -1.92 15.49
C SER A 116 9.65 -3.09 16.45
N ASN A 117 8.42 -3.60 16.62
CA ASN A 117 8.15 -4.69 17.55
C ASN A 117 8.77 -6.02 17.08
N GLU A 118 8.72 -6.32 15.77
CA GLU A 118 9.35 -7.53 15.22
C GLU A 118 10.88 -7.52 15.41
N LYS A 119 11.54 -6.36 15.24
CA LYS A 119 12.99 -6.22 15.48
C LYS A 119 13.34 -6.43 16.95
N VAL A 120 12.54 -5.89 17.88
CA VAL A 120 12.75 -6.06 19.33
C VAL A 120 12.71 -7.52 19.74
N MET A 121 11.79 -8.31 19.16
CA MET A 121 11.64 -9.74 19.44
C MET A 121 12.80 -10.59 18.90
N MET A 122 13.58 -10.09 17.93
CA MET A 122 14.71 -10.80 17.33
C MET A 122 16.02 -10.60 18.13
N PHE A 123 16.14 -9.54 18.93
CA PHE A 123 17.34 -9.25 19.73
C PHE A 123 17.71 -10.32 20.79
N PRO A 124 16.77 -10.96 21.51
CA PRO A 124 17.09 -12.04 22.44
C PRO A 124 17.77 -13.23 21.74
N ASP A 125 17.29 -13.59 20.54
CA ASP A 125 17.81 -14.73 19.79
C ASP A 125 19.18 -14.42 19.17
N LEU A 126 19.37 -13.22 18.64
CA LEU A 126 20.68 -12.75 18.19
C LEU A 126 21.70 -12.67 19.34
N ARG A 127 21.26 -12.32 20.56
CA ARG A 127 22.11 -12.35 21.75
C ARG A 127 22.51 -13.77 22.16
N LYS A 128 21.65 -14.76 21.98
CA LYS A 128 21.98 -16.17 22.25
C LYS A 128 22.98 -16.72 21.23
N LEU A 129 22.80 -16.37 19.95
CA LEU A 129 23.62 -16.88 18.86
C LEU A 129 25.05 -16.33 18.87
N GLN A 130 25.30 -15.18 19.53
CA GLN A 130 26.62 -14.51 19.59
C GLN A 130 27.43 -14.62 18.28
N PRO A 131 26.86 -14.24 17.11
CA PRO A 131 27.45 -14.58 15.81
C PRO A 131 28.84 -13.97 15.59
N TYR A 132 29.24 -12.99 16.41
CA TYR A 132 30.53 -12.31 16.36
C TYR A 132 31.48 -12.69 17.52
N SER A 133 31.21 -13.76 18.29
CA SER A 133 32.10 -14.19 19.38
C SER A 133 33.40 -14.84 18.90
N THR A 134 33.39 -15.45 17.72
CA THR A 134 34.54 -16.25 17.22
C THR A 134 35.56 -15.40 16.45
N GLN A 135 35.18 -14.24 15.91
CA GLN A 135 36.09 -13.42 15.09
C GLN A 135 37.14 -12.65 15.92
N ARG A 136 36.88 -12.36 17.21
CA ARG A 136 37.73 -11.42 17.97
C ARG A 136 39.06 -11.97 18.47
N LYS A 137 39.26 -13.29 18.58
CA LYS A 137 40.52 -13.83 19.12
C LYS A 137 41.64 -13.91 18.07
N ALA A 138 41.30 -14.24 16.83
CA ALA A 138 42.29 -14.32 15.74
C ALA A 138 42.75 -12.93 15.28
N ASP A 139 41.80 -11.98 15.17
CA ASP A 139 42.11 -10.64 14.64
C ASP A 139 42.97 -9.81 15.60
N ILE A 140 42.78 -9.92 16.92
CA ILE A 140 43.62 -9.23 17.91
C ILE A 140 45.07 -9.75 17.86
N ILE A 141 45.28 -11.06 17.69
CA ILE A 141 46.63 -11.63 17.58
C ILE A 141 47.32 -11.17 16.28
N ILE A 142 46.58 -11.09 15.17
CA ILE A 142 47.12 -10.58 13.89
C ILE A 142 47.48 -9.10 14.01
N ILE A 143 46.64 -8.28 14.66
CA ILE A 143 46.89 -6.85 14.88
C ILE A 143 48.09 -6.64 15.82
N LEU A 144 48.20 -7.40 16.92
CA LEU A 144 49.34 -7.31 17.84
C LEU A 144 50.65 -7.77 17.20
N LYS A 145 50.64 -8.84 16.38
CA LYS A 145 51.83 -9.26 15.61
C LYS A 145 52.27 -8.21 14.60
N LYS A 146 51.33 -7.53 13.91
CA LYS A 146 51.66 -6.43 12.99
C LYS A 146 52.25 -5.22 13.72
N LEU A 147 51.71 -4.86 14.90
CA LEU A 147 52.22 -3.74 15.71
C LEU A 147 53.62 -4.01 16.27
N LEU A 148 53.89 -5.22 16.77
CA LEU A 148 55.22 -5.63 17.22
C LEU A 148 56.25 -5.68 16.08
N CYS A 149 55.85 -6.14 14.90
CA CYS A 149 56.74 -6.20 13.73
C CYS A 149 57.11 -4.81 13.20
N HIS A 150 56.20 -3.82 13.34
CA HIS A 150 56.48 -2.46 12.88
C HIS A 150 57.43 -1.68 13.81
N GLN A 151 57.41 -1.96 15.12
CA GLN A 151 58.34 -1.30 16.06
C GLN A 151 59.80 -1.74 15.92
N HIS A 152 60.06 -2.95 15.40
CA HIS A 152 61.42 -3.42 15.14
C HIS A 152 62.09 -2.81 13.88
N HIS A 153 61.35 -2.11 13.03
CA HIS A 153 61.88 -1.46 11.82
C HIS A 153 62.22 0.03 12.00
N GLN A 154 62.08 0.59 13.20
CA GLN A 154 62.44 1.98 13.51
C GLN A 154 63.58 2.14 14.53
N LEU A 155 64.28 1.05 14.88
CA LEU A 155 65.43 1.05 15.80
C LEU A 155 66.68 0.34 15.23
N ILE A 156 66.89 0.41 13.92
CA ILE A 156 68.18 0.16 13.26
C ILE A 156 68.44 1.30 12.28
#